data_AF-A0A7S0LI66-F1
#
_entry.id   AF-A0A7S0LI66-F1
#
_cell.length_a   1.000
_cell.length_b   1.000
_cell.length_c   1.000
_cell.angle_alpha   90.00
_cell.angle_beta   90.00
_cell.angle_gamma   90.00
#
_symmetry.space_group_name_H-M   'P 1'
#
loop_
_entity.id
_entity.type
_entity.pdbx_description
1 polymer ?
#
loop_
_entity_poly.entity_id
_entity_poly.type
_entity_poly.pdbx_seq_one_letter_code
_entity_poly.pdbx_strand_id
1 'polypeptide(L)'
;AETAVGSKASKATCFVRGLSSFHRRPVAAATPLIGYNEAMHTFVSNEGATARTRYYERATALMKRAVLMLLLHPLLVATHYMIADMFTKPLEKSTFVRFRNIVMNCNRQTRDLLKLAISSLHGQARRMASRLLPQL
;
A
#
# COMPACT_ATOMS: atom_id res chain seq x y z
N ALA A 1 8.42 0.16 18.48
CA ALA A 1 8.50 1.22 17.45
C ALA A 1 7.32 1.18 16.48
N GLU A 2 7.07 0.06 15.79
CA GLU A 2 5.99 -0.01 14.78
C GLU A 2 4.57 -0.09 15.37
N THR A 3 4.37 -0.71 16.54
CA THR A 3 3.11 -0.64 17.30
C THR A 3 2.71 0.79 17.67
N ALA A 4 3.69 1.67 17.89
CA ALA A 4 3.44 3.09 18.17
C ALA A 4 2.96 3.83 16.90
N VAL A 5 3.51 3.48 15.73
CA VAL A 5 3.05 3.99 14.43
C VAL A 5 1.64 3.48 14.12
N GLY A 6 1.40 2.19 14.33
CA GLY A 6 0.07 1.58 14.22
C GLY A 6 -0.95 2.20 15.17
N SER A 7 -0.55 2.54 16.40
CA SER A 7 -1.41 3.25 17.36
C SER A 7 -1.74 4.68 16.90
N LYS A 8 -0.77 5.42 16.34
CA LYS A 8 -1.01 6.74 15.74
C LYS A 8 -1.97 6.65 14.55
N ALA A 9 -1.75 5.69 13.65
CA ALA A 9 -2.64 5.42 12.53
C ALA A 9 -4.06 5.07 13.02
N SER A 10 -4.17 4.25 14.06
CA SER A 10 -5.45 3.86 14.66
C SER A 10 -6.23 5.08 15.17
N LYS A 11 -5.56 6.00 15.88
CA LYS A 11 -6.18 7.24 16.37
C LYS A 11 -6.64 8.12 15.21
N ALA A 12 -5.81 8.28 14.17
CA ALA A 12 -6.17 9.05 12.98
C ALA A 12 -7.40 8.45 12.27
N THR A 13 -7.46 7.12 12.13
CA THR A 13 -8.62 6.44 11.56
C THR A 13 -9.87 6.66 12.38
N CYS A 14 -9.81 6.54 13.70
CA CYS A 14 -10.96 6.83 14.57
C CYS A 14 -11.42 8.28 14.44
N PHE A 15 -10.49 9.23 14.34
CA PHE A 15 -10.80 10.65 14.15
C PHE A 15 -11.52 10.89 12.81
N VAL A 16 -10.97 10.36 11.70
CA VAL A 16 -11.60 10.47 10.37
C VAL A 16 -12.98 9.83 10.36
N ARG A 17 -13.17 8.67 11.00
CA ARG A 17 -14.49 8.04 11.13
C ARG A 17 -15.47 8.92 11.91
N GLY A 18 -15.02 9.56 12.98
CA GLY A 18 -15.83 10.52 13.72
C GLY A 18 -16.29 11.69 12.85
N LEU A 19 -15.37 12.26 12.06
CA LEU A 19 -15.70 13.31 11.09
C LEU A 19 -16.69 12.83 10.02
N SER A 20 -16.49 11.64 9.47
CA SER A 20 -17.39 11.09 8.44
C SER A 20 -18.80 10.85 9.00
N SER A 21 -18.92 10.38 10.23
CA SER A 21 -20.21 10.26 10.93
C SER A 21 -20.88 11.62 11.13
N PHE A 22 -20.13 12.66 11.49
CA PHE A 22 -20.66 14.02 11.61
C PHE A 22 -21.24 14.53 10.28
N HIS A 23 -20.58 14.22 9.16
CA HIS A 23 -21.05 14.55 7.81
C HIS A 23 -22.11 13.57 7.27
N ARG A 24 -22.75 12.77 8.14
CA ARG A 24 -23.76 11.76 7.77
C ARG A 24 -23.28 10.71 6.76
N ARG A 25 -21.99 10.42 6.73
CA ARG A 25 -21.35 9.38 5.91
C ARG A 25 -20.61 8.37 6.79
N PRO A 26 -21.30 7.62 7.65
CA PRO A 26 -20.63 6.68 8.55
C PRO A 26 -19.93 5.57 7.75
N VAL A 27 -18.72 5.21 8.17
CA VAL A 27 -17.99 4.08 7.58
C VAL A 27 -18.51 2.80 8.21
N ALA A 28 -19.25 1.99 7.45
CA ALA A 28 -19.96 0.81 7.98
C ALA A 28 -19.02 -0.35 8.40
N ALA A 29 -17.88 -0.51 7.72
CA ALA A 29 -16.98 -1.65 7.94
C ALA A 29 -15.70 -1.25 8.71
N ALA A 30 -14.99 -2.28 9.19
CA ALA A 30 -13.65 -2.13 9.76
C ALA A 30 -12.69 -1.60 8.70
N THR A 31 -11.82 -0.66 9.09
CA THR A 31 -10.86 -0.07 8.15
C THR A 31 -9.65 -0.99 8.05
N PRO A 32 -9.23 -1.43 6.85
CA PRO A 32 -8.04 -2.26 6.71
C PRO A 32 -6.80 -1.48 7.11
N LEU A 33 -6.03 -2.03 8.05
CA LEU A 33 -4.72 -1.52 8.43
C LEU A 33 -3.65 -2.44 7.84
N ILE A 34 -3.04 -2.01 6.75
CA ILE A 34 -2.07 -2.81 6.00
C ILE A 34 -0.67 -2.59 6.60
N GLY A 35 0.04 -3.67 6.92
CA GLY A 35 1.41 -3.62 7.46
C GLY A 35 2.24 -4.84 7.08
N TYR A 36 3.57 -4.75 7.21
CA TYR A 36 4.50 -5.85 6.93
C TYR A 36 5.09 -6.48 8.21
N ASN A 37 4.69 -6.01 9.39
CA ASN A 37 5.21 -6.52 10.66
C ASN A 37 4.39 -7.71 11.17
N GLU A 38 4.93 -8.90 10.96
CA GLU A 38 4.38 -10.16 11.44
C GLU A 38 4.26 -10.21 12.97
N ALA A 39 5.26 -9.71 13.71
CA ALA A 39 5.21 -9.71 15.17
C ALA A 39 4.06 -8.84 15.70
N MET A 40 3.85 -7.66 15.12
CA MET A 40 2.71 -6.81 15.46
C MET A 40 1.38 -7.50 15.16
N HIS A 41 1.28 -8.11 13.97
CA HIS A 41 0.07 -8.82 13.56
C HIS A 41 -0.26 -9.95 14.53
N THR A 42 0.72 -10.80 14.86
CA THR A 42 0.55 -11.92 15.79
C THR A 42 0.13 -11.46 17.20
N PHE A 43 0.71 -10.38 17.71
CA PHE A 43 0.30 -9.85 19.03
C PHE A 43 -1.13 -9.29 19.05
N VAL A 44 -1.58 -8.68 17.96
CA VAL A 44 -2.93 -8.11 17.86
C VAL A 44 -3.98 -9.20 17.64
N SER A 45 -3.66 -10.21 16.82
CA SER A 45 -4.54 -11.34 16.52
C SER A 45 -4.66 -12.35 17.66
N ASN A 46 -3.63 -12.50 18.49
CA ASN A 46 -3.67 -13.39 19.64
C ASN A 46 -4.52 -12.79 20.77
N GLU A 47 -5.73 -13.32 20.98
CA GLU A 47 -6.64 -12.90 22.05
C GLU A 47 -6.02 -13.02 23.46
N GLY A 48 -5.20 -14.06 23.68
CA GLY A 48 -4.50 -14.30 24.96
C GLY A 48 -3.31 -13.37 25.26
N ALA A 49 -2.89 -12.50 24.33
CA ALA A 49 -1.82 -11.54 24.58
C ALA A 49 -2.29 -10.43 25.53
N THR A 50 -1.83 -10.46 26.78
CA THR A 50 -2.21 -9.51 27.85
C THR A 50 -1.02 -8.71 28.36
N ALA A 51 -1.26 -7.82 29.33
CA ALA A 51 -0.25 -7.02 30.04
C ALA A 51 0.87 -7.84 30.71
N ARG A 52 0.71 -9.17 30.84
CA ARG A 52 1.76 -10.07 31.34
C ARG A 52 2.81 -10.43 30.30
N THR A 53 2.59 -10.12 29.01
CA THR A 53 3.58 -10.36 27.96
C THR A 53 4.63 -9.24 27.91
N ARG A 54 5.91 -9.61 27.74
CA ARG A 54 7.10 -8.75 27.86
C ARG A 54 7.12 -7.53 26.91
N TYR A 55 6.18 -7.43 25.96
CA TYR A 55 6.08 -6.37 24.96
C TYR A 55 4.66 -5.77 24.83
N TYR A 56 3.82 -5.94 25.86
CA TYR A 56 2.47 -5.37 25.90
C TYR A 56 2.49 -3.92 26.37
N GLU A 57 2.72 -3.02 25.42
CA GLU A 57 2.71 -1.58 25.68
C GLU A 57 1.29 -1.00 25.53
N ARG A 58 1.06 0.21 26.06
CA ARG A 58 -0.20 0.96 25.88
C ARG A 58 -0.62 1.09 24.41
N ALA A 59 0.35 1.21 23.50
CA ALA A 59 0.12 1.27 22.06
C ALA A 59 -0.54 -0.02 21.53
N THR A 60 -0.04 -1.17 21.97
CA THR A 60 -0.56 -2.51 21.62
C THR A 60 -1.97 -2.71 22.17
N ALA A 61 -2.22 -2.28 23.42
CA ALA A 61 -3.55 -2.34 24.04
C ALA A 61 -4.60 -1.53 23.26
N LEU A 62 -4.25 -0.33 22.81
CA LEU A 62 -5.14 0.52 22.02
C LEU A 62 -5.46 -0.11 20.67
N MET A 63 -4.45 -0.64 19.97
CA MET A 63 -4.66 -1.34 18.71
C MET A 63 -5.57 -2.56 18.88
N LYS A 64 -5.29 -3.38 19.89
CA LYS A 64 -6.09 -4.57 20.19
C LYS A 64 -7.54 -4.22 20.49
N ARG A 65 -7.77 -3.16 21.28
CA ARG A 65 -9.12 -2.63 21.52
C ARG A 65 -9.81 -2.18 20.24
N ALA A 66 -9.11 -1.47 19.35
CA ALA A 66 -9.67 -0.99 18.09
C ALA A 66 -10.05 -2.16 17.15
N VAL A 67 -9.30 -3.25 17.17
CA VAL A 67 -9.63 -4.47 16.43
C VAL A 67 -10.84 -5.19 17.02
N LEU A 68 -10.89 -5.36 18.35
CA LEU A 68 -12.03 -5.97 19.04
C LEU A 68 -13.33 -5.18 18.87
N MET A 69 -13.24 -3.85 18.78
CA MET A 69 -14.37 -2.96 18.48
C MET A 69 -14.75 -2.92 17.00
N LEU A 70 -14.14 -3.75 16.14
CA LEU A 70 -14.35 -3.79 14.69
C LEU A 70 -14.09 -2.45 13.98
N LEU A 71 -13.24 -1.60 14.54
CA LEU A 71 -12.85 -0.32 13.92
C LEU A 71 -11.72 -0.52 12.91
N LEU A 72 -10.83 -1.49 13.18
CA LEU A 72 -9.66 -1.80 12.37
C LEU A 72 -9.57 -3.29 12.08
N HIS A 73 -9.09 -3.62 10.89
CA HIS A 73 -8.77 -4.98 10.50
C HIS A 73 -7.31 -5.04 10.03
N PRO A 74 -6.37 -5.57 10.83
CA PRO A 74 -4.96 -5.63 10.44
C PRO A 74 -4.76 -6.66 9.33
N LEU A 75 -4.13 -6.26 8.23
CA LEU A 75 -3.77 -7.14 7.11
C LEU A 75 -2.26 -7.19 6.99
N LEU A 76 -1.71 -8.40 7.07
CA LEU A 76 -0.29 -8.64 6.85
C LEU A 76 -0.02 -8.78 5.35
N VAL A 77 0.86 -7.95 4.83
CA VAL A 77 1.40 -8.06 3.47
C VAL A 77 2.84 -8.52 3.56
N ALA A 78 3.17 -9.60 2.84
CA ALA A 78 4.54 -10.08 2.77
C ALA A 78 5.46 -9.00 2.20
N THR A 79 6.67 -8.89 2.75
CA THR A 79 7.64 -7.83 2.43
C THR A 79 7.88 -7.67 0.92
N HIS A 80 7.90 -8.78 0.17
CA HIS A 80 8.10 -8.77 -1.29
C HIS A 80 6.99 -8.06 -2.09
N TYR A 81 5.82 -7.87 -1.50
CA TYR A 81 4.65 -7.21 -2.10
C TYR A 81 4.31 -5.86 -1.45
N MET A 82 5.12 -5.38 -0.51
CA MET A 82 4.89 -4.10 0.15
C MET A 82 5.31 -2.95 -0.76
N ILE A 83 4.42 -2.53 -1.67
CA ILE A 83 4.68 -1.43 -2.61
C ILE A 83 5.08 -0.14 -1.87
N ALA A 84 4.52 0.09 -0.67
CA ALA A 84 4.83 1.25 0.15
C ALA A 84 6.31 1.35 0.56
N ASP A 85 7.07 0.25 0.53
CA ASP A 85 8.52 0.28 0.81
C ASP A 85 9.29 1.13 -0.20
N MET A 86 8.75 1.40 -1.40
CA MET A 86 9.37 2.30 -2.37
C MET A 86 9.52 3.74 -1.89
N PHE A 87 8.75 4.14 -0.87
CA PHE A 87 8.77 5.49 -0.30
C PHE A 87 9.58 5.60 0.98
N THR A 88 9.91 4.49 1.62
CA THR A 88 10.48 4.46 2.97
C THR A 88 11.87 3.84 3.03
N LYS A 89 12.26 3.05 2.01
CA LYS A 89 13.52 2.29 1.99
C LYS A 89 14.18 2.35 0.61
N PRO A 90 15.52 2.24 0.54
CA PRO A 90 16.21 2.01 -0.73
C PRO A 90 15.89 0.60 -1.24
N LEU A 91 15.31 0.51 -2.44
CA LEU A 91 14.98 -0.74 -3.11
C LEU A 91 15.98 -1.07 -4.21
N GLU A 92 16.12 -2.35 -4.53
CA GLU A 92 16.80 -2.78 -5.76
C GLU A 92 16.06 -2.23 -6.99
N LYS A 93 16.81 -1.87 -8.02
CA LYS A 93 16.29 -1.26 -9.26
C LYS A 93 15.15 -2.06 -9.89
N SER A 94 15.25 -3.39 -9.90
CA SER A 94 14.24 -4.29 -10.44
C SER A 94 12.90 -4.18 -9.70
N THR A 95 12.95 -4.23 -8.36
CA THR A 95 11.81 -4.11 -7.47
C THR A 95 11.19 -2.71 -7.53
N PHE A 96 12.01 -1.67 -7.55
CA PHE A 96 11.55 -0.28 -7.70
C PHE A 96 10.80 -0.06 -9.01
N VAL A 97 11.36 -0.52 -10.14
CA VAL A 97 10.70 -0.38 -11.45
C VAL A 97 9.38 -1.14 -11.48
N ARG A 98 9.31 -2.33 -10.87
CA ARG A 98 8.07 -3.10 -10.74
C ARG A 98 7.00 -2.33 -9.96
N PHE A 99 7.34 -1.84 -8.77
CA PHE A 99 6.41 -1.08 -7.93
C PHE A 99 5.97 0.24 -8.58
N ARG A 100 6.90 0.98 -9.20
CA ARG A 100 6.56 2.16 -10.00
C ARG A 100 5.56 1.84 -11.10
N ASN A 101 5.76 0.76 -11.84
CA ASN A 101 4.87 0.39 -12.94
C ASN A 101 3.47 0.05 -12.43
N ILE A 102 3.35 -0.58 -11.26
CA ILE A 102 2.05 -0.85 -10.63
C ILE A 102 1.36 0.46 -10.23
N VAL A 103 2.07 1.37 -9.54
CA VAL A 103 1.52 2.67 -9.09
C VAL A 103 1.10 3.54 -10.27
N MET A 104 1.89 3.55 -11.35
CA MET A 104 1.60 4.34 -12.55
C MET A 104 0.62 3.65 -13.52
N ASN A 105 0.10 2.47 -13.15
CA ASN A 105 -0.74 1.64 -14.01
C ASN A 105 -0.11 1.40 -15.41
N CYS A 106 1.21 1.26 -15.46
CA CYS A 106 1.98 0.98 -16.66
C CYS A 106 1.84 -0.50 -17.02
N ASN A 107 0.77 -0.86 -17.72
CA ASN A 107 0.64 -2.18 -18.32
C ASN A 107 1.76 -2.40 -19.36
N ARG A 108 2.25 -3.65 -19.49
CA ARG A 108 3.28 -4.00 -20.50
C ARG A 108 2.88 -3.50 -21.89
N GLN A 109 1.62 -3.70 -22.26
CA GLN A 109 1.04 -3.22 -23.51
C GLN A 109 1.14 -1.70 -23.66
N THR A 110 0.74 -0.92 -22.65
CA THR A 110 0.82 0.55 -22.71
C THR A 110 2.26 1.02 -22.80
N ARG A 111 3.19 0.39 -22.07
CA ARG A 111 4.61 0.75 -22.13
C ARG A 111 5.20 0.44 -23.51
N ASP A 112 4.87 -0.70 -24.09
CA ASP A 112 5.41 -1.12 -25.37
C ASP A 112 4.76 -0.33 -26.52
N LEU A 113 3.47 0.01 -26.42
CA LEU A 113 2.79 0.97 -27.30
C LEU A 113 3.40 2.37 -27.18
N LEU A 114 3.72 2.83 -25.98
CA LEU A 114 4.31 4.15 -25.77
C LEU A 114 5.77 4.19 -26.25
N LYS A 115 6.53 3.10 -26.11
CA LYS A 115 7.85 2.95 -26.74
C LYS A 115 7.76 2.96 -28.26
N LEU A 116 6.76 2.28 -28.83
CA LEU A 116 6.49 2.26 -30.27
C LEU A 116 5.99 3.61 -30.79
N ALA A 117 5.20 4.34 -30.00
CA ALA A 117 4.79 5.70 -30.27
C ALA A 117 5.99 6.66 -30.22
N ILE A 118 6.84 6.58 -29.19
CA ILE A 118 8.05 7.40 -29.09
C ILE A 118 9.02 7.11 -30.23
N SER A 119 9.21 5.83 -30.61
CA SER A 119 10.10 5.45 -31.72
C SER A 119 9.53 5.85 -33.09
N SER A 120 8.21 5.83 -33.26
CA SER A 120 7.56 6.39 -34.45
C SER A 120 7.54 7.93 -34.46
N LEU A 121 7.62 8.60 -33.31
CA LEU A 121 7.71 10.05 -33.20
C LEU A 121 9.14 10.58 -33.44
N HIS A 122 10.20 9.82 -33.11
CA HIS A 122 11.59 10.30 -33.14
C HIS A 122 12.56 9.46 -33.99
N GLY A 123 13.37 10.13 -34.82
CA GLY A 123 14.63 9.59 -35.36
C GLY A 123 14.53 8.74 -36.63
N GLN A 124 15.45 7.76 -36.75
CA GLN A 124 15.58 6.86 -37.91
C GLN A 124 14.41 5.87 -38.02
N ALA A 125 13.79 5.49 -36.89
CA ALA A 125 12.65 4.57 -36.84
C ALA A 125 11.38 5.18 -37.47
N ARG A 126 11.11 6.47 -37.25
CA ARG A 126 10.06 7.22 -37.98
C ARG A 126 10.26 7.18 -39.50
N ARG A 127 11.50 7.41 -39.95
CA ARG A 127 11.86 7.40 -41.38
C ARG A 127 11.73 6.00 -42.01
N MET A 128 11.95 4.95 -41.22
CA MET A 128 11.75 3.57 -41.67
C MET A 128 10.26 3.21 -41.72
N ALA A 129 9.47 3.61 -40.70
CA ALA A 129 8.03 3.40 -40.67
C ALA A 129 7.30 4.14 -41.81
N SER A 130 7.70 5.39 -42.12
CA SER A 130 7.13 6.14 -43.26
C SER A 130 7.50 5.57 -44.62
N ARG A 131 8.55 4.74 -44.71
CA ARG A 131 8.94 4.04 -45.94
C ARG A 131 8.26 2.67 -46.09
N LEU A 132 7.89 2.04 -44.97
CA LEU A 132 7.24 0.72 -44.94
C LEU A 132 5.71 0.76 -45.00
N LEU A 133 5.09 1.92 -44.74
CA LEU A 133 3.65 2.14 -44.89
C LEU A 133 3.40 3.22 -45.97
N PRO A 134 3.49 2.90 -47.27
CA PRO A 134 3.27 3.91 -48.31
C PRO A 134 1.80 4.14 -48.66
N GLN A 135 0.83 3.45 -48.05
CA GLN A 135 -0.58 3.54 -48.46
C GLN A 135 -1.55 3.28 -47.30
N LEU A 136 -2.01 4.37 -46.68
CA LEU A 136 -3.40 4.58 -46.27
C LEU A 136 -3.80 5.97 -46.76
#